data_AF-A0A1Y0HJC0-F1
#
_entry.id   AF-A0A1Y0HJC0-F1
#
_cell.length_a   1.000
_cell.length_b   1.000
_cell.length_c   1.000
_cell.angle_alpha   90.00
_cell.angle_beta   90.00
_cell.angle_gamma   90.00
#
_symmetry.space_group_name_H-M   'P 1'
#
loop_
_entity.id
_entity.type
_entity.pdbx_description
1 polymer ?
#
loop_
_entity_poly.entity_id
_entity_poly.type
_entity_poly.pdbx_seq_one_letter_code
_entity_poly.pdbx_strand_id
1 'polypeptide(L)'
;MKKGTLKRRYLIQNPKEVIAYLATTSFYKKAIHQLYLENHSRHTDRFGVLTFQFNTLDQINAFEADVKLHIIKNVSDDKRYKNRYLSLFGLPLNYDFSLHEVFKKCEMIGLRELDFSFSHGMSSQKVLKVLLYREVQFLEYEVTLLLEDDAKALKNLSKIAENIRYILGIGSVTFDSALIQCLQKAFEVFLNHDREKLLQFVQSSHYRTLLLDIRFFLHEQSGFYLLPKSEMPLLFFVKKYLKKEEFRIAKRLKRALY
;
A
#
# COMPACT_ATOMS: atom_id res chain seq x y z
N MET A 1 -24.99 23.83 24.55
CA MET A 1 -23.98 22.85 24.08
C MET A 1 -24.38 22.37 22.69
N LYS A 2 -23.56 22.55 21.64
CA LYS A 2 -23.83 21.92 20.34
C LYS A 2 -23.71 20.41 20.52
N LYS A 3 -24.82 19.66 20.38
CA LYS A 3 -24.78 18.20 20.33
C LYS A 3 -23.81 17.82 19.20
N GLY A 4 -22.71 17.13 19.54
CA GLY A 4 -21.75 16.69 18.54
C GLY A 4 -22.43 15.70 17.60
N THR A 5 -22.42 15.97 16.30
CA THR A 5 -22.95 15.03 15.32
C THR A 5 -21.93 13.92 15.08
N LEU A 6 -22.38 12.67 15.20
CA LEU A 6 -21.58 11.48 14.95
C LEU A 6 -21.65 11.15 13.46
N LYS A 7 -20.51 11.26 12.77
CA LYS A 7 -20.42 11.01 11.33
C LYS A 7 -19.96 9.57 11.07
N ARG A 8 -20.77 8.80 10.35
CA ARG A 8 -20.42 7.45 9.90
C ARG A 8 -20.39 7.35 8.39
N ARG A 9 -19.52 6.49 7.85
CA ARG A 9 -19.42 6.17 6.42
C ARG A 9 -19.56 4.68 6.23
N TYR A 10 -20.34 4.29 5.23
CA TYR A 10 -20.59 2.91 4.89
C TYR A 10 -20.32 2.70 3.41
N LEU A 11 -19.58 1.65 3.11
CA LEU A 11 -19.50 1.12 1.76
C LEU A 11 -20.76 0.28 1.53
N ILE A 12 -21.44 0.53 0.42
CA ILE A 12 -22.69 -0.14 0.04
C ILE A 12 -22.58 -0.74 -1.35
N GLN A 13 -23.33 -1.81 -1.56
CA GLN A 13 -23.61 -2.38 -2.88
C GLN A 13 -24.98 -1.88 -3.36
N ASN A 14 -25.19 -1.84 -4.68
CA ASN A 14 -26.46 -1.45 -5.30
C ASN A 14 -27.05 -0.14 -4.73
N PRO A 15 -26.30 0.98 -4.76
CA PRO A 15 -26.66 2.21 -4.06
C PRO A 15 -28.03 2.76 -4.42
N LYS A 16 -28.53 2.50 -5.64
CA LYS A 16 -29.89 2.91 -6.05
C LYS A 16 -30.98 2.22 -5.22
N GLU A 17 -30.86 0.92 -5.01
CA GLU A 17 -31.79 0.13 -4.18
C GLU A 17 -31.71 0.57 -2.73
N VAL A 18 -30.48 0.74 -2.22
CA VAL A 18 -30.24 1.20 -0.86
C VAL A 18 -30.86 2.58 -0.63
N ILE A 19 -30.71 3.52 -1.55
CA ILE A 19 -31.32 4.85 -1.43
C ILE A 19 -32.85 4.77 -1.51
N ALA A 20 -33.40 3.94 -2.40
CA ALA A 20 -34.83 3.74 -2.48
C ALA A 20 -35.39 3.22 -1.15
N TYR A 21 -34.75 2.21 -0.56
CA TYR A 21 -35.07 1.69 0.77
C TYR A 21 -34.97 2.77 1.85
N LEU A 22 -33.87 3.53 1.88
CA LEU A 22 -33.68 4.58 2.88
C LEU A 22 -34.64 5.77 2.71
N ALA A 23 -35.14 6.00 1.49
CA ALA A 23 -36.06 7.09 1.19
C ALA A 23 -37.48 6.82 1.68
N THR A 24 -37.89 5.57 1.85
CA THR A 24 -39.21 5.21 2.40
C THR A 24 -39.32 5.53 3.89
N THR A 25 -38.18 5.65 4.59
CA THR A 25 -38.12 5.97 6.02
C THR A 25 -37.67 7.42 6.22
N SER A 26 -38.61 8.28 6.62
CA SER A 26 -38.39 9.75 6.75
C SER A 26 -37.22 10.13 7.67
N PHE A 27 -36.94 9.30 8.68
CA PHE A 27 -35.81 9.48 9.60
C PHE A 27 -34.46 9.31 8.89
N TYR A 28 -34.27 8.23 8.11
CA TYR A 28 -33.00 7.97 7.42
C TYR A 28 -32.72 8.98 6.33
N LYS A 29 -33.74 9.39 5.58
CA LYS A 29 -33.62 10.43 4.55
C LYS A 29 -33.00 11.72 5.10
N LYS A 30 -33.34 12.12 6.33
CA LYS A 30 -32.77 13.31 6.99
C LYS A 30 -31.35 13.08 7.53
N ALA A 31 -30.98 11.84 7.81
CA ALA A 31 -29.67 11.46 8.34
C ALA A 31 -28.61 11.28 7.23
N ILE A 32 -29.02 11.08 5.97
CA ILE A 32 -28.10 11.04 4.82
C ILE A 32 -27.45 12.41 4.66
N HIS A 33 -26.15 12.45 4.89
CA HIS A 33 -25.33 13.65 4.73
C HIS A 33 -24.69 13.72 3.35
N GLN A 34 -24.24 12.59 2.82
CA GLN A 34 -23.59 12.55 1.52
C GLN A 34 -23.68 11.16 0.90
N LEU A 35 -23.71 11.11 -0.44
CA LEU A 35 -23.57 9.91 -1.23
C LEU A 35 -22.47 10.12 -2.27
N TYR A 36 -21.56 9.16 -2.37
CA TYR A 36 -20.65 9.00 -3.50
C TYR A 36 -21.05 7.76 -4.29
N LEU A 37 -21.13 7.89 -5.61
CA LEU A 37 -21.42 6.79 -6.53
C LEU A 37 -20.22 6.59 -7.45
N GLU A 38 -19.76 5.36 -7.58
CA GLU A 38 -18.78 5.02 -8.59
C GLU A 38 -19.48 4.98 -9.96
N ASN A 39 -19.03 5.85 -10.87
CA ASN A 39 -19.61 5.99 -12.21
C ASN A 39 -18.73 5.36 -13.30
N HIS A 40 -17.74 4.54 -12.94
CA HIS A 40 -16.83 3.95 -13.91
C HIS A 40 -17.51 2.86 -14.75
N SER A 41 -17.48 3.00 -16.08
CA SER A 41 -18.14 2.12 -17.06
C SER A 41 -17.69 0.66 -17.06
N ARG A 42 -16.60 0.32 -16.34
CA ARG A 42 -16.00 -1.02 -16.28
C ARG A 42 -16.40 -1.81 -15.03
N HIS A 43 -17.04 -1.18 -14.05
CA HIS A 43 -17.47 -1.85 -12.83
C HIS A 43 -18.96 -2.16 -12.93
N THR A 44 -19.29 -3.43 -13.16
CA THR A 44 -20.67 -3.94 -13.20
C THR A 44 -21.33 -3.87 -11.82
N ASP A 45 -20.53 -4.04 -10.76
CA ASP A 45 -20.96 -3.87 -9.39
C ASP A 45 -20.99 -2.38 -9.03
N ARG A 46 -22.20 -1.83 -8.96
CA ARG A 46 -22.40 -0.44 -8.53
C ARG A 46 -22.15 -0.39 -7.03
N PHE A 47 -20.96 0.01 -6.63
CA PHE A 47 -20.65 0.34 -5.24
C PHE A 47 -20.81 1.85 -5.00
N GLY A 48 -21.06 2.20 -3.74
CA GLY A 48 -21.15 3.59 -3.31
C GLY A 48 -20.65 3.79 -1.88
N VAL A 49 -20.48 5.04 -1.50
CA VAL A 49 -20.17 5.42 -0.13
C VAL A 49 -21.29 6.30 0.37
N LEU A 50 -22.06 5.78 1.32
CA LEU A 50 -23.07 6.56 2.04
C LEU A 50 -22.43 7.13 3.31
N THR A 51 -22.67 8.40 3.53
CA THR A 51 -22.23 9.12 4.72
C THR A 51 -23.47 9.59 5.47
N PHE A 52 -23.53 9.25 6.74
CA PHE A 52 -24.60 9.64 7.64
C PHE A 52 -24.10 10.58 8.74
N GLN A 53 -25.00 11.43 9.21
CA GLN A 53 -24.83 12.21 10.43
C GLN A 53 -25.93 11.80 11.42
N PHE A 54 -25.49 11.28 12.56
CA PHE A 54 -26.36 10.87 13.66
C PHE A 54 -26.18 11.80 14.85
N ASN A 55 -27.20 11.90 15.70
CA ASN A 55 -27.14 12.71 16.91
C ASN A 55 -26.77 11.88 18.16
N THR A 56 -27.01 10.57 18.13
CA THR A 56 -26.73 9.66 19.24
C THR A 56 -26.17 8.32 18.75
N LEU A 57 -25.55 7.57 19.67
CA LEU A 57 -25.08 6.20 19.41
C LEU A 57 -26.25 5.24 19.15
N ASP A 58 -27.36 5.39 19.87
CA ASP A 58 -28.54 4.54 19.67
C ASP A 58 -29.11 4.63 18.25
N GLN A 59 -29.05 5.83 17.64
CA GLN A 59 -29.45 6.02 16.24
C GLN A 59 -28.52 5.29 15.27
N ILE A 60 -27.21 5.21 15.58
CA ILE A 60 -26.25 4.44 14.79
C ILE A 60 -26.59 2.96 14.89
N ASN A 61 -26.77 2.44 16.10
CA ASN A 61 -27.05 1.03 16.33
C ASN A 61 -28.37 0.59 15.68
N ALA A 62 -29.43 1.39 15.83
CA ALA A 62 -30.73 1.13 15.20
C ALA A 62 -30.62 1.16 13.66
N PHE A 63 -29.86 2.11 13.11
CA PHE A 63 -29.60 2.16 11.68
C PHE A 63 -28.81 0.94 11.20
N GLU A 64 -27.66 0.65 11.81
CA GLU A 64 -26.80 -0.48 11.40
C GLU A 64 -27.54 -1.83 11.50
N ALA A 65 -28.46 -1.98 12.44
CA ALA A 65 -29.34 -3.15 12.54
C ALA A 65 -30.35 -3.23 11.37
N ASP A 66 -31.02 -2.12 11.06
CA ASP A 66 -32.07 -2.06 10.03
C ASP A 66 -31.50 -2.25 8.61
N VAL A 67 -30.34 -1.65 8.32
CA VAL A 67 -29.75 -1.65 6.98
C VAL A 67 -28.57 -2.63 6.83
N LYS A 68 -28.44 -3.57 7.76
CA LYS A 68 -27.33 -4.54 7.80
C LYS A 68 -27.15 -5.28 6.47
N LEU A 69 -28.25 -5.62 5.81
CA LEU A 69 -28.25 -6.35 4.52
C LEU A 69 -27.76 -5.49 3.34
N HIS A 70 -27.76 -4.17 3.49
CA HIS A 70 -27.42 -3.20 2.44
C HIS A 70 -26.01 -2.61 2.59
N ILE A 71 -25.39 -2.79 3.76
CA ILE A 71 -24.05 -2.30 4.08
C ILE A 71 -23.05 -3.44 3.97
N ILE A 72 -21.99 -3.22 3.18
CA ILE A 72 -20.87 -4.15 3.07
C ILE A 72 -19.98 -4.02 4.30
N LYS A 73 -19.59 -2.78 4.64
CA LYS A 73 -18.75 -2.48 5.81
C LYS A 73 -18.82 -1.03 6.24
N ASN A 74 -18.55 -0.80 7.52
CA ASN A 74 -18.25 0.51 8.06
C ASN A 74 -16.82 0.94 7.64
N VAL A 75 -16.72 2.09 6.98
CA VAL A 75 -15.46 2.67 6.46
C VAL A 75 -15.18 4.04 7.08
N SER A 76 -15.74 4.30 8.27
CA SER A 76 -15.64 5.62 8.93
C SER A 76 -14.20 6.02 9.22
N ASP A 77 -13.37 5.05 9.61
CA ASP A 77 -12.00 5.26 10.06
C ASP A 77 -10.98 5.21 8.90
N ASP A 78 -11.39 4.72 7.74
CA ASP A 78 -10.54 4.70 6.54
C ASP A 78 -10.58 6.07 5.83
N LYS A 79 -9.46 6.79 5.90
CA LYS A 79 -9.31 8.13 5.31
C LYS A 79 -9.53 8.14 3.80
N ARG A 80 -9.31 7.03 3.10
CA ARG A 80 -9.46 6.91 1.64
C ARG A 80 -10.93 6.99 1.21
N TYR A 81 -11.86 6.70 2.11
CA TYR A 81 -13.31 6.86 1.89
C TYR A 81 -13.84 8.26 2.23
N LYS A 82 -12.96 9.24 2.52
CA LYS A 82 -13.36 10.64 2.63
C LYS A 82 -13.60 11.23 1.24
N ASN A 83 -14.59 12.13 1.14
CA ASN A 83 -15.03 12.74 -0.12
C ASN A 83 -13.87 13.23 -1.01
N ARG A 84 -12.90 13.96 -0.43
CA ARG A 84 -11.73 14.46 -1.16
C ARG A 84 -10.93 13.36 -1.86
N TYR A 85 -10.81 12.17 -1.27
CA TYR A 85 -10.06 11.06 -1.85
C TYR A 85 -10.91 10.33 -2.88
N LEU A 86 -12.19 10.08 -2.57
CA LEU A 86 -13.15 9.49 -3.51
C LEU A 86 -13.27 10.31 -4.81
N SER A 87 -13.33 11.64 -4.70
CA SER A 87 -13.38 12.52 -5.86
C SER A 87 -12.11 12.50 -6.71
N LEU A 88 -10.96 12.19 -6.12
CA LEU A 88 -9.67 12.20 -6.82
C LEU A 88 -9.28 10.83 -7.38
N PHE A 89 -9.65 9.75 -6.71
CA PHE A 89 -9.11 8.42 -6.96
C PHE A 89 -10.18 7.34 -7.18
N GLY A 90 -11.46 7.65 -6.98
CA GLY A 90 -12.53 6.65 -7.02
C GLY A 90 -12.60 5.81 -5.74
N LEU A 91 -13.32 4.70 -5.82
CA LEU A 91 -13.42 3.75 -4.72
C LEU A 91 -12.10 2.99 -4.49
N PRO A 92 -11.65 2.88 -3.23
CA PRO A 92 -10.46 2.10 -2.89
C PRO A 92 -10.49 0.63 -3.33
N LEU A 93 -11.66 0.02 -3.46
CA LEU A 93 -11.80 -1.35 -3.98
C LEU A 93 -11.25 -1.53 -5.39
N ASN A 94 -11.21 -0.46 -6.20
CA ASN A 94 -10.81 -0.53 -7.60
C ASN A 94 -9.28 -0.42 -7.78
N TYR A 95 -8.56 0.00 -6.74
CA TYR A 95 -7.13 0.27 -6.84
C TYR A 95 -6.30 -0.26 -5.66
N ASP A 96 -6.91 -0.58 -4.52
CA ASP A 96 -6.19 -1.16 -3.39
C ASP A 96 -5.93 -2.65 -3.64
N PHE A 97 -4.92 -3.20 -2.97
CA PHE A 97 -4.48 -4.57 -3.17
C PHE A 97 -3.99 -5.23 -1.88
N SER A 98 -3.97 -6.57 -1.90
CA SER A 98 -3.38 -7.40 -0.86
C SER A 98 -1.89 -7.62 -1.14
N LEU A 99 -1.03 -7.29 -0.18
CA LEU A 99 0.42 -7.56 -0.29
C LEU A 99 0.69 -9.05 -0.47
N HIS A 100 -0.03 -9.89 0.27
CA HIS A 100 0.09 -11.34 0.21
C HIS A 100 -0.18 -11.89 -1.20
N GLU A 101 -1.26 -11.42 -1.84
CA GLU A 101 -1.59 -11.85 -3.20
C GLU A 101 -0.59 -11.35 -4.23
N VAL A 102 -0.09 -10.13 -4.06
CA VAL A 102 0.94 -9.57 -4.94
C VAL A 102 2.25 -10.35 -4.80
N PHE A 103 2.68 -10.67 -3.57
CA PHE A 103 3.90 -11.44 -3.33
C PHE A 103 3.80 -12.86 -3.94
N LYS A 104 2.66 -13.54 -3.76
CA LYS A 104 2.39 -14.82 -4.45
C LYS A 104 2.49 -14.68 -5.97
N LYS A 105 1.92 -13.62 -6.56
CA LYS A 105 2.05 -13.37 -8.00
C LYS A 105 3.50 -13.10 -8.40
N CYS A 106 4.27 -12.38 -7.59
CA CYS A 106 5.70 -12.15 -7.80
C CYS A 106 6.50 -13.47 -7.80
N GLU A 107 6.18 -14.40 -6.91
CA GLU A 107 6.76 -15.75 -6.91
C GLU A 107 6.41 -16.51 -8.20
N MET A 108 5.14 -16.46 -8.64
CA MET A 108 4.69 -17.15 -9.85
C MET A 108 5.34 -16.63 -11.14
N ILE A 109 5.60 -15.34 -11.25
CA ILE A 109 6.26 -14.76 -12.44
C ILE A 109 7.78 -14.94 -12.44
N GLY A 110 8.37 -15.48 -11.37
CA GLY A 110 9.81 -15.75 -11.26
C GLY A 110 10.62 -14.47 -11.35
N LEU A 111 11.58 -14.39 -12.29
CA LEU A 111 12.52 -13.26 -12.46
C LEU A 111 12.09 -12.24 -13.54
N ARG A 112 10.84 -12.30 -14.01
CA ARG A 112 10.33 -11.36 -15.02
C ARG A 112 10.26 -9.92 -14.47
N GLU A 113 10.38 -8.90 -15.33
CA GLU A 113 10.22 -7.53 -14.84
C GLU A 113 8.83 -7.33 -14.20
N LEU A 114 8.80 -6.57 -13.09
CA LEU A 114 7.55 -6.16 -12.48
C LEU A 114 6.81 -5.20 -13.43
N ASP A 115 5.52 -5.43 -13.63
CA ASP A 115 4.67 -4.47 -14.31
C ASP A 115 4.38 -3.28 -13.38
N PHE A 116 4.61 -2.07 -13.89
CA PHE A 116 4.47 -0.82 -13.16
C PHE A 116 3.08 -0.18 -13.39
N SER A 117 2.04 -0.99 -13.56
CA SER A 117 0.64 -0.54 -13.70
C SER A 117 0.03 -0.07 -12.37
N PHE A 118 0.68 0.89 -11.70
CA PHE A 118 0.21 1.44 -10.43
C PHE A 118 -0.88 2.50 -10.64
N SER A 119 -1.88 2.51 -9.77
CA SER A 119 -2.93 3.53 -9.76
C SER A 119 -2.61 4.64 -8.76
N HIS A 120 -3.04 5.87 -9.07
CA HIS A 120 -2.77 7.07 -8.25
C HIS A 120 -3.21 6.96 -6.78
N GLY A 121 -4.32 6.27 -6.54
CA GLY A 121 -4.94 6.09 -5.23
C GLY A 121 -4.27 5.02 -4.35
N MET A 122 -3.39 4.18 -4.91
CA MET A 122 -2.74 3.08 -4.19
C MET A 122 -2.00 3.56 -2.94
N SER A 123 -1.97 2.72 -1.90
CA SER A 123 -1.26 3.04 -0.66
C SER A 123 0.26 3.05 -0.90
N SER A 124 0.93 4.16 -0.59
CA SER A 124 2.38 4.29 -0.82
C SER A 124 3.18 3.25 -0.05
N GLN A 125 2.79 2.93 1.19
CA GLN A 125 3.49 1.92 2.00
C GLN A 125 3.45 0.55 1.34
N LYS A 126 2.28 0.14 0.81
CA LYS A 126 2.15 -1.15 0.12
C LYS A 126 2.98 -1.19 -1.15
N VAL A 127 2.95 -0.12 -1.94
CA VAL A 127 3.72 -0.04 -3.19
C VAL A 127 5.22 -0.11 -2.91
N LEU A 128 5.71 0.61 -1.90
CA LEU A 128 7.13 0.53 -1.49
C LEU A 128 7.52 -0.89 -1.04
N LYS A 129 6.66 -1.59 -0.28
CA LYS A 129 6.90 -2.99 0.10
C LYS A 129 6.93 -3.91 -1.12
N VAL A 130 6.08 -3.72 -2.13
CA VAL A 130 6.13 -4.49 -3.40
C VAL A 130 7.44 -4.26 -4.13
N LEU A 131 7.89 -3.00 -4.24
CA LEU A 131 9.17 -2.69 -4.89
C LEU A 131 10.34 -3.33 -4.13
N LEU A 132 10.35 -3.24 -2.80
CA LEU A 132 11.38 -3.88 -1.97
C LEU A 132 11.37 -5.40 -2.09
N TYR A 133 10.20 -6.02 -1.99
CA TYR A 133 10.05 -7.47 -2.14
C TYR A 133 10.64 -7.93 -3.49
N ARG A 134 10.38 -7.17 -4.56
CA ARG A 134 10.91 -7.50 -5.88
C ARG A 134 12.43 -7.40 -5.96
N GLU A 135 13.03 -6.34 -5.43
CA GLU A 135 14.49 -6.21 -5.40
C GLU A 135 15.15 -7.28 -4.51
N VAL A 136 14.51 -7.68 -3.41
CA VAL A 136 15.00 -8.79 -2.55
C VAL A 136 14.98 -10.12 -3.32
N GLN A 137 13.93 -10.41 -4.11
CA GLN A 137 13.92 -11.62 -4.96
C GLN A 137 15.07 -11.62 -5.97
N PHE A 138 15.37 -10.47 -6.60
CA PHE A 138 16.52 -10.36 -7.49
C PHE A 138 17.85 -10.51 -6.75
N LEU A 139 17.95 -9.97 -5.54
CA LEU A 139 19.13 -10.13 -4.68
C LEU A 139 19.40 -11.60 -4.38
N GLU A 140 18.39 -12.36 -3.93
CA GLU A 140 18.52 -13.78 -3.61
C GLU A 140 18.96 -14.61 -4.83
N TYR A 141 18.44 -14.28 -6.01
CA TYR A 141 18.87 -14.91 -7.26
C TYR A 141 20.33 -14.60 -7.60
N GLU A 142 20.75 -13.34 -7.52
CA GLU A 142 22.15 -12.97 -7.80
C GLU A 142 23.11 -13.49 -6.73
N VAL A 143 22.66 -13.72 -5.49
CA VAL A 143 23.45 -14.44 -4.47
C VAL A 143 23.67 -15.89 -4.89
N THR A 144 22.67 -16.54 -5.48
CA THR A 144 22.81 -17.91 -6.02
C THR A 144 23.86 -17.93 -7.12
N LEU A 145 23.80 -16.97 -8.06
CA LEU A 145 24.80 -16.84 -9.12
C LEU A 145 26.21 -16.53 -8.58
N LEU A 146 26.32 -15.73 -7.50
CA LEU A 146 27.60 -15.47 -6.84
C LEU A 146 28.21 -16.77 -6.29
N LEU A 147 27.39 -17.63 -5.69
CA LEU A 147 27.81 -18.93 -5.16
C LEU A 147 28.19 -19.91 -6.28
N GLU A 148 27.62 -19.77 -7.47
CA GLU A 148 27.93 -20.53 -8.70
C GLU A 148 29.12 -19.94 -9.48
N ASP A 149 29.83 -19.00 -8.88
CA ASP A 149 30.98 -18.30 -9.43
C ASP A 149 30.70 -17.43 -10.69
N ASP A 150 29.48 -16.89 -10.84
CA ASP A 150 29.17 -15.97 -11.93
C ASP A 150 29.95 -14.64 -11.81
N ALA A 151 30.53 -14.19 -12.93
CA ALA A 151 31.40 -13.01 -12.99
C ALA A 151 30.62 -11.68 -12.86
N LYS A 152 29.34 -11.65 -13.21
CA LYS A 152 28.50 -10.45 -13.18
C LYS A 152 27.73 -10.28 -11.87
N ALA A 153 27.56 -11.37 -11.11
CA ALA A 153 26.81 -11.37 -9.84
C ALA A 153 27.23 -10.24 -8.90
N LEU A 154 28.54 -10.01 -8.71
CA LEU A 154 29.05 -8.94 -7.84
C LEU A 154 28.52 -7.55 -8.23
N LYS A 155 28.58 -7.22 -9.53
CA LYS A 155 28.12 -5.93 -10.05
C LYS A 155 26.60 -5.79 -9.93
N ASN A 156 25.88 -6.88 -10.19
CA ASN A 156 24.42 -6.90 -10.11
C ASN A 156 23.94 -6.75 -8.66
N LEU A 157 24.57 -7.47 -7.71
CA LEU A 157 24.28 -7.36 -6.27
C LEU A 157 24.46 -5.94 -5.76
N SER A 158 25.56 -5.27 -6.14
CA SER A 158 25.79 -3.87 -5.79
C SER A 158 24.66 -2.96 -6.29
N LYS A 159 24.26 -3.11 -7.55
CA LYS A 159 23.16 -2.33 -8.14
C LYS A 159 21.79 -2.61 -7.51
N ILE A 160 21.51 -3.87 -7.16
CA ILE A 160 20.27 -4.23 -6.47
C ILE A 160 20.27 -3.65 -5.05
N ALA A 161 21.40 -3.72 -4.34
CA ALA A 161 21.53 -3.13 -3.01
C ALA A 161 21.37 -1.60 -3.05
N GLU A 162 21.88 -0.91 -4.07
CA GLU A 162 21.61 0.51 -4.28
C GLU A 162 20.11 0.79 -4.44
N ASN A 163 19.39 -0.01 -5.23
CA ASN A 163 17.93 0.13 -5.37
C ASN A 163 17.21 -0.10 -4.04
N ILE A 164 17.54 -1.18 -3.31
CA ILE A 164 16.95 -1.49 -2.01
C ILE A 164 17.16 -0.32 -1.04
N ARG A 165 18.41 0.13 -0.88
CA ARG A 165 18.76 1.25 0.00
C ARG A 165 18.03 2.53 -0.42
N TYR A 166 17.89 2.78 -1.71
CA TYR A 166 17.14 3.92 -2.22
C TYR A 166 15.64 3.84 -1.86
N ILE A 167 14.99 2.68 -2.09
CA ILE A 167 13.57 2.50 -1.74
C ILE A 167 13.35 2.65 -0.23
N LEU A 168 14.23 2.07 0.58
CA LEU A 168 14.22 2.27 2.04
C LEU A 168 14.36 3.75 2.40
N GLY A 169 15.28 4.47 1.73
CA GLY A 169 15.53 5.89 1.97
C GLY A 169 14.30 6.76 1.72
N ILE A 170 13.65 6.61 0.56
CA ILE A 170 12.39 7.32 0.28
C ILE A 170 11.24 6.83 1.19
N GLY A 171 11.33 5.60 1.70
CA GLY A 171 10.40 5.02 2.66
C GLY A 171 10.47 5.60 4.06
N SER A 172 11.52 6.35 4.41
CA SER A 172 11.69 7.00 5.74
C SER A 172 10.55 7.95 6.14
N VAL A 173 9.75 8.43 5.17
CA VAL A 173 8.57 9.28 5.43
C VAL A 173 7.30 8.47 5.72
N THR A 174 7.38 7.15 5.53
CA THR A 174 6.28 6.19 5.64
C THR A 174 6.51 5.19 6.77
N PHE A 175 7.76 4.78 6.98
CA PHE A 175 8.17 3.79 7.97
C PHE A 175 9.05 4.42 9.05
N ASP A 176 9.13 3.76 10.21
CA ASP A 176 9.99 4.16 11.31
C ASP A 176 11.45 4.38 10.87
N SER A 177 12.03 5.51 11.25
CA SER A 177 13.36 5.90 10.78
C SER A 177 14.47 5.01 11.32
N ALA A 178 14.35 4.49 12.55
CA ALA A 178 15.38 3.64 13.13
C ALA A 178 15.41 2.28 12.42
N LEU A 179 14.23 1.72 12.12
CA LEU A 179 14.13 0.52 11.29
C LEU A 179 14.75 0.74 9.91
N ILE A 180 14.39 1.82 9.22
CA ILE A 180 14.91 2.11 7.88
C ILE A 180 16.43 2.24 7.89
N GLN A 181 16.99 2.96 8.86
CA GLN A 181 18.45 3.08 9.01
C GLN A 181 19.11 1.74 9.28
N CYS A 182 18.52 0.90 10.14
CA CYS A 182 19.02 -0.45 10.43
C CYS A 182 19.07 -1.32 9.17
N LEU A 183 17.98 -1.37 8.40
CA LEU A 183 17.92 -2.13 7.15
C LEU A 183 18.90 -1.57 6.11
N GLN A 184 18.96 -0.24 5.93
CA GLN A 184 19.89 0.38 5.00
C GLN A 184 21.35 0.03 5.28
N LYS A 185 21.74 0.04 6.56
CA LYS A 185 23.07 -0.35 7.02
C LYS A 185 23.34 -1.84 6.74
N ALA A 186 22.35 -2.70 7.00
CA ALA A 186 22.51 -4.13 6.77
C ALA A 186 22.73 -4.49 5.29
N PHE A 187 22.21 -3.68 4.35
CA PHE A 187 22.46 -3.84 2.91
C PHE A 187 23.78 -3.23 2.41
N GLU A 188 24.53 -2.48 3.23
CA GLU A 188 25.79 -1.84 2.79
C GLU A 188 26.87 -2.85 2.40
N VAL A 189 26.85 -4.05 2.99
CA VAL A 189 27.82 -5.11 2.69
C VAL A 189 27.83 -5.51 1.21
N PHE A 190 26.69 -5.42 0.52
CA PHE A 190 26.57 -5.73 -0.91
C PHE A 190 27.14 -4.66 -1.83
N LEU A 191 27.50 -3.49 -1.29
CA LEU A 191 28.17 -2.44 -2.04
C LEU A 191 29.68 -2.66 -2.11
N ASN A 192 30.19 -3.65 -1.37
CA ASN A 192 31.58 -4.04 -1.44
C ASN A 192 31.85 -4.76 -2.77
N HIS A 193 32.90 -4.36 -3.47
CA HIS A 193 33.37 -4.99 -4.71
C HIS A 193 34.39 -6.12 -4.46
N ASP A 194 34.60 -6.49 -3.19
CA ASP A 194 35.42 -7.62 -2.78
C ASP A 194 34.59 -8.91 -2.76
N ARG A 195 34.84 -9.79 -3.74
CA ARG A 195 34.10 -11.04 -3.92
C ARG A 195 34.26 -11.98 -2.73
N GLU A 196 35.47 -12.12 -2.19
CA GLU A 196 35.75 -13.05 -1.09
C GLU A 196 34.99 -12.65 0.17
N LYS A 197 35.02 -11.36 0.52
CA LYS A 197 34.24 -10.85 1.66
C LYS A 197 32.75 -11.02 1.47
N LEU A 198 32.25 -10.79 0.26
CA LEU A 198 30.84 -10.95 -0.03
C LEU A 198 30.41 -12.43 0.05
N LEU A 199 31.24 -13.35 -0.46
CA LEU A 199 31.04 -14.80 -0.33
C LEU A 199 30.99 -15.24 1.13
N GLN A 200 31.96 -14.80 1.95
CA GLN A 200 31.97 -15.06 3.39
C GLN A 200 30.69 -14.56 4.07
N PHE A 201 30.21 -13.37 3.69
CA PHE A 201 28.97 -12.82 4.24
C PHE A 201 27.75 -13.66 3.86
N VAL A 202 27.54 -13.97 2.57
CA VAL A 202 26.34 -14.70 2.12
C VAL A 202 26.29 -16.14 2.64
N GLN A 203 27.44 -16.72 2.97
CA GLN A 203 27.53 -18.04 3.61
C GLN A 203 27.35 -17.99 5.14
N SER A 204 27.40 -16.80 5.74
CA SER A 204 27.30 -16.62 7.20
C SER A 204 25.86 -16.60 7.72
N SER A 205 25.71 -16.71 9.04
CA SER A 205 24.43 -16.49 9.73
C SER A 205 23.88 -15.07 9.57
N HIS A 206 24.76 -14.06 9.39
CA HIS A 206 24.34 -12.67 9.27
C HIS A 206 23.48 -12.42 8.02
N TYR A 207 23.79 -13.09 6.90
CA TYR A 207 22.95 -13.01 5.71
C TYR A 207 21.56 -13.63 5.93
N ARG A 208 21.50 -14.76 6.64
CA ARG A 208 20.22 -15.38 7.00
C ARG A 208 19.38 -14.47 7.89
N THR A 209 20.01 -13.82 8.87
CA THR A 209 19.34 -12.82 9.73
C THR A 209 18.83 -11.64 8.91
N LEU A 210 19.64 -11.10 8.00
CA LEU A 210 19.20 -10.02 7.10
C LEU A 210 17.95 -10.42 6.29
N LEU A 211 17.94 -11.63 5.71
CA LEU A 211 16.77 -12.13 4.96
C LEU A 211 15.54 -12.27 5.86
N LEU A 212 15.70 -12.73 7.10
CA LEU A 212 14.61 -12.82 8.06
C LEU A 212 14.07 -11.44 8.43
N ASP A 213 14.94 -10.48 8.70
CA ASP A 213 14.56 -9.11 9.09
C ASP A 213 13.79 -8.41 7.96
N ILE A 214 14.29 -8.50 6.73
CA ILE A 214 13.62 -7.87 5.58
C ILE A 214 12.30 -8.57 5.26
N ARG A 215 12.23 -9.91 5.35
CA ARG A 215 10.98 -10.66 5.17
C ARG A 215 9.97 -10.32 6.25
N PHE A 216 10.39 -10.25 7.51
CA PHE A 216 9.52 -9.83 8.60
C PHE A 216 8.94 -8.45 8.32
N PHE A 217 9.78 -7.47 7.97
CA PHE A 217 9.33 -6.13 7.59
C PHE A 217 8.33 -6.14 6.42
N LEU A 218 8.59 -6.92 5.37
CA LEU A 218 7.74 -7.01 4.19
C LEU A 218 6.38 -7.64 4.48
N HIS A 219 6.34 -8.67 5.34
CA HIS A 219 5.12 -9.40 5.69
C HIS A 219 4.35 -8.82 6.90
N GLU A 220 4.94 -7.88 7.62
CA GLU A 220 4.27 -7.15 8.71
C GLU A 220 3.04 -6.40 8.18
N GLN A 221 1.87 -6.62 8.79
CA GLN A 221 0.59 -6.01 8.40
C GLN A 221 -0.15 -5.29 9.54
N SER A 222 0.31 -5.40 10.80
CA SER A 222 -0.30 -4.71 11.94
C SER A 222 -0.07 -3.20 11.91
N GLY A 223 0.88 -2.74 11.08
CA GLY A 223 1.23 -1.34 10.98
C GLY A 223 2.21 -0.89 12.06
N PHE A 224 2.87 -1.83 12.72
CA PHE A 224 3.79 -1.58 13.83
C PHE A 224 4.88 -0.57 13.48
N TYR A 225 5.38 -0.62 12.24
CA TYR A 225 6.44 0.29 11.75
C TYR A 225 5.92 1.49 10.97
N LEU A 226 4.60 1.69 10.89
CA LEU A 226 4.01 2.74 10.06
C LEU A 226 3.96 4.08 10.81
N LEU A 227 4.42 5.14 10.15
CA LEU A 227 4.25 6.51 10.64
C LEU A 227 2.80 6.98 10.45
N PRO A 228 2.34 8.04 11.16
CA PRO A 228 0.97 8.54 11.05
C PRO A 228 0.52 8.99 9.64
N LYS A 229 1.48 9.22 8.73
CA LYS A 229 1.27 9.64 7.33
C LYS A 229 1.53 8.53 6.31
N SER A 230 1.64 7.28 6.76
CA SER A 230 1.95 6.11 5.94
C SER A 230 0.90 5.76 4.89
N GLU A 231 -0.38 5.99 5.20
CA GLU A 231 -1.52 5.74 4.30
C GLU A 231 -1.74 6.87 3.27
N MET A 232 -0.65 7.48 2.82
CA MET A 232 -0.70 8.49 1.77
C MET A 232 -0.97 7.84 0.41
N PRO A 233 -1.85 8.41 -0.43
CA PRO A 233 -1.96 7.98 -1.82
C PRO A 233 -0.64 8.14 -2.57
N LEU A 234 -0.34 7.18 -3.42
CA LEU A 234 0.90 7.11 -4.19
C LEU A 234 1.15 8.39 -4.99
N LEU A 235 0.12 8.97 -5.63
CA LEU A 235 0.26 10.22 -6.38
C LEU A 235 0.82 11.37 -5.53
N PHE A 236 0.35 11.50 -4.28
CA PHE A 236 0.83 12.56 -3.38
C PHE A 236 2.24 12.28 -2.90
N PHE A 237 2.57 11.01 -2.66
CA PHE A 237 3.92 10.59 -2.32
C PHE A 237 4.90 10.96 -3.44
N VAL A 238 4.63 10.55 -4.68
CA VAL A 238 5.49 10.81 -5.84
C VAL A 238 5.65 12.31 -6.09
N LYS A 239 4.55 13.09 -6.07
CA LYS A 239 4.61 14.54 -6.26
C LYS A 239 5.45 15.26 -5.20
N LYS A 240 5.41 14.78 -3.96
CA LYS A 240 6.04 15.47 -2.83
C LYS A 240 7.50 15.04 -2.64
N TYR A 241 7.78 13.75 -2.76
CA TYR A 241 9.05 13.15 -2.35
C TYR A 241 9.93 12.68 -3.51
N LEU A 242 9.40 12.52 -4.73
CA LEU A 242 10.18 12.07 -5.91
C LEU A 242 10.31 13.17 -6.98
N LYS A 243 10.70 14.38 -6.57
CA LYS A 243 10.71 15.56 -7.47
C LYS A 243 11.89 15.55 -8.45
N LYS A 244 13.09 15.26 -7.98
CA LYS A 244 14.35 15.27 -8.74
C LYS A 244 15.13 13.98 -8.44
N GLU A 245 14.75 12.89 -9.10
CA GLU A 245 15.33 11.57 -8.80
C GLU A 245 16.17 11.05 -9.95
N GLU A 246 17.37 10.60 -9.62
CA GLU A 246 18.33 10.03 -10.58
C GLU A 246 18.16 8.52 -10.72
N PHE A 247 17.61 7.86 -9.69
CA PHE A 247 17.44 6.42 -9.60
C PHE A 247 16.39 5.87 -10.56
N ARG A 248 16.72 4.75 -11.23
CA ARG A 248 15.86 4.10 -12.24
C ARG A 248 14.48 3.78 -11.69
N ILE A 249 14.39 3.28 -10.46
CA ILE A 249 13.12 2.83 -9.87
C ILE A 249 12.15 3.99 -9.61
N ALA A 250 12.64 5.14 -9.14
CA ALA A 250 11.81 6.33 -8.98
C ALA A 250 11.39 6.93 -10.32
N LYS A 251 12.27 6.94 -11.32
CA LYS A 251 11.92 7.35 -12.69
C LYS A 251 10.79 6.47 -13.26
N ARG A 252 10.88 5.15 -13.08
CA ARG A 252 9.82 4.21 -13.49
C ARG A 252 8.51 4.46 -12.74
N LEU A 253 8.57 4.59 -11.41
CA LEU A 253 7.39 4.85 -10.58
C LEU A 253 6.71 6.18 -10.93
N LYS A 254 7.49 7.22 -11.26
CA LYS A 254 6.94 8.50 -11.73
C LYS A 254 6.26 8.34 -13.09
N ARG A 255 6.92 7.71 -14.06
CA ARG A 255 6.33 7.44 -15.39
C ARG A 255 5.09 6.57 -15.33
N ALA A 256 4.99 5.66 -14.37
CA ALA A 256 3.79 4.84 -14.17
C ALA A 256 2.53 5.67 -13.84
N LEU A 257 2.71 6.89 -13.31
CA LEU A 257 1.63 7.73 -12.82
C LEU A 257 1.39 8.98 -13.67
N TYR A 258 2.17 9.20 -14.73
CA TYR A 258 2.12 10.36 -15.61
C TYR A 258 2.20 9.92 -17.06
#